data_AF-A0A2N3DN28-F1
#
_entry.id   AF-A0A2N3DN28-F1
#
_cell.length_a   1.000
_cell.length_b   1.000
_cell.length_c   1.000
_cell.angle_alpha   90.00
_cell.angle_beta   90.00
_cell.angle_gamma   90.00
#
_symmetry.space_group_name_H-M   'P 1'
#
loop_
_entity.id
_entity.type
_entity.pdbx_description
1 polymer ?
#
loop_
_entity_poly.entity_id
_entity_poly.type
_entity_poly.pdbx_seq_one_letter_code
_entity_poly.pdbx_strand_id
1 'polypeptide(L)'
;QPGGQGTMVMFEADAAADTIIAHYRDQANAAGFAIQIEMNTNGTLMIGAERERDGSTLSITATDNQEDATTGQIIIGSKTAG
;
A
#
# COMPACT_ATOMS: atom_id res chain seq x y z
N GLN A 1 17.42 4.27 16.47
CA GLN A 1 16.72 4.81 15.28
C GLN A 1 15.91 3.67 14.68
N PRO A 2 14.58 3.71 14.63
CA PRO A 2 13.83 2.68 13.93
C PRO A 2 13.85 3.00 12.43
N GLY A 3 15.03 2.93 11.81
CA GLY A 3 15.22 3.08 10.38
C GLY A 3 14.98 1.75 9.68
N GLY A 4 13.77 1.21 9.79
CA GLY A 4 13.36 0.10 8.93
C GLY A 4 13.55 0.56 7.48
N GLN A 5 14.35 -0.16 6.71
CA GLN A 5 14.57 0.14 5.29
C GLN A 5 13.27 -0.16 4.55
N GLY A 6 12.41 0.85 4.51
CA GLY A 6 11.16 0.83 3.76
C GLY A 6 11.40 1.39 2.37
N THR A 7 11.13 0.63 1.31
CA THR A 7 11.09 1.20 -0.04
C THR A 7 9.77 1.94 -0.19
N MET A 8 9.86 3.25 -0.41
CA MET A 8 8.71 4.08 -0.75
C MET A 8 8.67 4.28 -2.26
N VAL A 9 7.55 3.91 -2.88
CA VAL A 9 7.26 4.13 -4.29
C VAL A 9 6.05 5.05 -4.35
N MET A 10 6.21 6.20 -4.99
CA MET A 10 5.10 7.08 -5.34
C MET A 10 4.81 6.94 -6.82
N PHE A 11 3.52 6.92 -7.17
CA PHE A 11 3.06 6.83 -8.54
C PHE A 11 1.78 7.67 -8.72
N GLU A 12 1.48 8.01 -9.95
CA GLU A 12 0.25 8.68 -10.35
C GLU A 12 -0.47 7.80 -11.37
N ALA A 13 -1.78 7.71 -11.25
CA ALA A 13 -2.60 6.89 -12.12
C ALA A 13 -3.90 7.59 -12.48
N ASP A 14 -4.26 7.52 -13.76
CA ASP A 14 -5.54 8.00 -14.31
C ASP A 14 -6.66 6.97 -14.08
N ALA A 15 -6.78 6.53 -12.84
CA ALA A 15 -7.75 5.53 -12.41
C ALA A 15 -8.24 5.89 -11.00
N ALA A 16 -9.48 5.56 -10.68
CA ALA A 16 -10.04 5.81 -9.35
C ALA A 16 -9.23 5.08 -8.26
N ALA A 17 -9.16 5.68 -7.07
CA ALA A 17 -8.47 5.11 -5.92
C ALA A 17 -8.94 3.69 -5.58
N ASP A 18 -10.24 3.39 -5.68
CA ASP A 18 -10.79 2.05 -5.48
C ASP A 18 -10.19 1.01 -6.44
N THR A 19 -10.07 1.36 -7.73
CA THR A 19 -9.50 0.46 -8.76
C THR A 19 -8.04 0.16 -8.48
N ILE A 20 -7.28 1.20 -8.10
CA ILE A 20 -5.86 1.08 -7.76
C ILE A 20 -5.70 0.17 -6.54
N ILE A 21 -6.48 0.43 -5.50
CA ILE A 21 -6.43 -0.30 -4.23
C ILE A 21 -6.82 -1.76 -4.42
N ALA A 22 -7.88 -2.04 -5.20
CA ALA A 22 -8.26 -3.41 -5.55
C ALA A 22 -7.13 -4.14 -6.28
N HIS A 23 -6.51 -3.48 -7.27
CA HIS A 23 -5.41 -4.05 -8.03
C HIS A 23 -4.21 -4.42 -7.14
N TYR A 24 -3.77 -3.50 -6.27
CA TYR A 24 -2.66 -3.77 -5.36
C TYR A 24 -3.01 -4.74 -4.25
N ARG A 25 -4.27 -4.77 -3.79
CA ARG A 25 -4.77 -5.77 -2.85
C ARG A 25 -4.66 -7.18 -3.44
N ASP A 26 -5.06 -7.36 -4.69
CA ASP A 26 -4.93 -8.66 -5.38
C ASP A 26 -3.46 -9.06 -5.54
N GLN A 27 -2.59 -8.12 -5.92
CA GLN A 27 -1.15 -8.37 -5.97
C GLN A 27 -0.57 -8.75 -4.60
N ALA A 28 -0.97 -8.04 -3.54
CA ALA A 28 -0.55 -8.30 -2.17
C ALA A 28 -0.94 -9.73 -1.74
N ASN A 29 -2.21 -10.11 -1.95
CA ASN A 29 -2.71 -11.45 -1.66
C ASN A 29 -1.99 -12.52 -2.49
N ALA A 30 -1.81 -12.30 -3.79
CA ALA A 30 -1.10 -13.22 -4.69
C ALA A 30 0.37 -13.41 -4.27
N ALA A 31 0.98 -12.38 -3.71
CA ALA A 31 2.33 -12.44 -3.18
C ALA A 31 2.39 -13.04 -1.76
N GLY A 32 1.24 -13.26 -1.10
CA GLY A 32 1.13 -13.84 0.24
C GLY A 32 1.17 -12.84 1.38
N PHE A 33 0.94 -11.54 1.12
CA PHE A 33 0.63 -10.58 2.17
C PHE A 33 -0.83 -10.73 2.58
N ALA A 34 -1.08 -10.89 3.88
CA ALA A 34 -2.41 -10.84 4.47
C ALA A 34 -2.78 -9.37 4.72
N ILE A 35 -3.94 -8.94 4.23
CA ILE A 35 -4.46 -7.60 4.53
C ILE A 35 -4.87 -7.55 6.00
N GLN A 36 -4.22 -6.69 6.78
CA GLN A 36 -4.47 -6.52 8.21
C GLN A 36 -5.31 -5.29 8.51
N ILE A 37 -5.12 -4.22 7.71
CA ILE A 37 -5.74 -2.92 7.91
C ILE A 37 -6.32 -2.47 6.57
N GLU A 38 -7.55 -1.99 6.60
CA GLU A 38 -8.19 -1.29 5.49
C GLU A 38 -8.84 -0.03 6.06
N MET A 39 -8.49 1.12 5.50
CA MET A 39 -9.02 2.42 5.88
C MET A 39 -9.51 3.14 4.63
N ASN A 40 -10.69 3.73 4.72
CA ASN A 40 -11.24 4.63 3.72
C ASN A 40 -11.61 5.93 4.42
N THR A 41 -11.06 7.06 4.00
CA THR A 41 -11.32 8.37 4.60
C THR A 41 -11.29 9.46 3.55
N ASN A 42 -12.43 10.10 3.29
CA ASN A 42 -12.55 11.30 2.44
C ASN A 42 -11.80 11.20 1.10
N GLY A 43 -11.98 10.10 0.36
CA GLY A 43 -11.32 9.87 -0.94
C GLY A 43 -9.89 9.35 -0.84
N THR A 44 -9.36 9.16 0.37
CA THR A 44 -8.10 8.43 0.62
C THR A 44 -8.40 7.01 1.06
N LEU A 45 -7.89 6.04 0.32
CA LEU A 45 -7.90 4.63 0.67
C LEU A 45 -6.51 4.21 1.11
N MET A 46 -6.42 3.47 2.21
CA MET A 46 -5.18 2.90 2.70
C MET A 46 -5.38 1.44 3.06
N ILE A 47 -4.49 0.59 2.57
CA ILE A 47 -4.40 -0.82 2.91
C ILE A 47 -3.05 -1.07 3.56
N GLY A 48 -3.07 -1.65 4.76
CA GLY A 48 -1.90 -2.22 5.43
C GLY A 48 -1.96 -3.74 5.37
N ALA A 49 -0.92 -4.36 4.87
CA ALA A 49 -0.79 -5.80 4.75
C ALA A 49 0.53 -6.26 5.37
N GLU A 50 0.55 -7.49 5.87
CA GLU A 50 1.72 -8.12 6.47
C GLU A 50 1.91 -9.51 5.91
N ARG A 51 3.16 -9.88 5.69
CA ARG A 51 3.53 -11.21 5.26
C ARG A 51 4.20 -11.95 6.41
N GLU A 52 3.47 -12.88 7.01
CA GLU A 52 3.95 -13.64 8.16
C GLU A 52 5.25 -14.42 7.89
N ARG A 53 5.47 -14.86 6.64
CA ARG A 53 6.62 -15.71 6.28
C ARG A 53 7.99 -15.04 6.53
N ASP A 54 8.06 -13.72 6.36
CA ASP A 54 9.30 -12.94 6.44
C ASP A 54 9.14 -11.67 7.30
N GLY A 55 7.94 -11.42 7.83
CA GLY A 55 7.62 -10.23 8.62
C GLY A 55 7.65 -8.94 7.82
N SER A 56 7.54 -9.01 6.49
CA SER A 56 7.46 -7.82 5.66
C SER A 56 6.09 -7.17 5.78
N THR A 57 6.06 -5.84 5.79
CA THR A 57 4.85 -5.04 5.76
C THR A 57 4.72 -4.32 4.43
N LEU A 58 3.49 -4.15 3.98
CA LEU A 58 3.12 -3.47 2.76
C LEU A 58 2.00 -2.48 3.09
N SER A 59 2.25 -1.19 2.91
CA SER A 59 1.24 -0.16 3.07
C SER A 59 1.01 0.50 1.73
N ILE A 60 -0.21 0.39 1.21
CA ILE A 60 -0.63 1.04 -0.04
C ILE A 60 -1.61 2.13 0.34
N THR A 61 -1.36 3.36 -0.10
CA THR A 61 -2.28 4.49 0.05
C THR A 61 -2.59 5.00 -1.34
N ALA A 62 -3.86 5.22 -1.65
CA ALA A 62 -4.32 5.86 -2.88
C ALA A 62 -5.23 7.03 -2.49
N THR A 63 -4.95 8.21 -3.03
CA THR A 63 -5.69 9.43 -2.75
C THR A 63 -6.30 9.94 -4.05
N ASP A 64 -7.63 9.90 -4.10
CA ASP A 64 -8.38 10.45 -5.22
C ASP A 64 -8.31 11.98 -5.18
N ASN A 65 -7.53 12.54 -6.10
CA ASN A 65 -7.49 13.98 -6.33
C ASN A 65 -8.58 14.27 -7.34
N GLN A 66 -9.80 14.59 -6.87
CA GLN A 66 -11.03 14.78 -7.67
C GLN A 66 -10.91 15.52 -9.02
N GLU A 67 -9.86 16.32 -9.24
CA GLU A 67 -9.59 17.11 -10.45
C GLU A 67 -8.32 16.69 -11.22
N ASP A 68 -7.55 15.73 -10.70
CA ASP A 68 -6.24 15.29 -11.19
C ASP A 68 -6.11 13.74 -11.16
N ALA A 69 -4.97 13.22 -11.59
CA ALA A 69 -4.68 11.80 -11.45
C ALA A 69 -4.68 11.38 -9.96
N THR A 70 -5.14 10.16 -9.68
CA THR A 70 -5.05 9.59 -8.33
C THR A 70 -3.58 9.36 -8.00
N THR A 71 -3.16 9.88 -6.84
CA THR A 71 -1.80 9.68 -6.34
C THR A 71 -1.77 8.44 -5.46
N GLY A 72 -0.82 7.56 -5.75
CA GLY A 72 -0.58 6.34 -5.01
C GLY A 72 0.78 6.34 -4.31
N GLN A 73 0.83 5.82 -3.10
CA GLN A 73 2.04 5.62 -2.33
C GLN A 73 2.09 4.18 -1.83
N ILE A 74 3.17 3.48 -2.13
CA ILE A 74 3.42 2.12 -1.67
C ILE A 74 4.66 2.17 -0.78
N ILE A 75 4.53 1.72 0.45
CA ILE A 75 5.64 1.52 1.37
C ILE A 75 5.78 0.02 1.60
N ILE A 76 6.94 -0.52 1.25
CA ILE A 76 7.31 -1.90 1.54
C ILE A 76 8.36 -1.87 2.64
N GLY A 77 7.97 -2.25 3.85
CA GLY A 77 8.90 -2.42 4.97
C GLY A 77 9.37 -3.86 5.02
N SER A 78 10.65 -4.13 4.78
CA SER A 78 11.23 -5.40 5.21
C SER A 78 11.71 -5.25 6.65
N LYS A 79 11.27 -6.13 7.56
CA LYS A 79 11.98 -6.32 8.82
C LYS A 79 13.30 -7.00 8.49
N THR A 80 14.33 -6.21 8.18
CA THR A 80 15.70 -6.74 8.18
C THR A 80 15.91 -7.24 9.61
N ALA A 81 15.84 -8.56 9.79
CA ALA A 81 16.17 -9.20 11.04
C ALA A 81 17.61 -8.79 11.37
N GLY A 82 17.74 -7.91 12.36
CA GLY A 82 18.99 -7.71 13.09
C GLY A 82 19.13 -8.82 14.13
#